data_AF-A0A813JQW7-F1
#
_entry.id   AF-A0A813JQW7-F1
#
_cell.length_a   1.000
_cell.length_b   1.000
_cell.length_c   1.000
_cell.angle_alpha   90.00
_cell.angle_beta   90.00
_cell.angle_gamma   90.00
#
_symmetry.space_group_name_H-M   'P 1'
#
loop_
_entity.id
_entity.type
_entity.pdbx_description
1 polymer ?
#
loop_
_entity_poly.entity_id
_entity_poly.type
_entity_poly.pdbx_seq_one_letter_code
_entity_poly.pdbx_strand_id
1 'polypeptide(L)'
;MAMARVPVRRSLLFFAGSTVLNCVWEGRGEASAGREGTGVSCSGEMQSPVENLCLEKWPSVRSEKLWAVMFYSPRCDHCQTLKPKYMQLAREVKDDPELAVGAIDCTQPANQGICITHQIEGYPTIHAVGGGKPVKYTGTAETDEMQKWLQKVRNSTKSTSGGSARCPPGLFGSRGEETELSRSARRTSPTRSPSIPG
;
A
#
# COMPACT_ATOMS: atom_id res chain seq x y z
N MET A 1 -3.62 -29.58 47.63
CA MET A 1 -3.14 -28.18 47.65
C MET A 1 -3.07 -27.73 46.20
N ALA A 2 -3.75 -26.71 45.68
CA ALA A 2 -4.71 -25.76 46.20
C ALA A 2 -5.77 -25.52 45.10
N MET A 3 -7.04 -25.41 45.50
CA MET A 3 -8.16 -25.07 44.65
C MET A 3 -8.27 -23.54 44.55
N ALA A 4 -8.25 -22.98 43.34
CA ALA A 4 -8.66 -21.60 43.10
C ALA A 4 -10.11 -21.57 42.60
N ARG A 5 -10.93 -20.83 43.34
CA ARG A 5 -12.39 -20.68 43.24
C ARG A 5 -12.73 -19.33 42.58
N VAL A 6 -13.75 -19.35 41.69
CA VAL A 6 -14.84 -18.34 41.55
C VAL A 6 -14.48 -17.03 40.77
N PRO A 7 -15.39 -16.35 40.00
CA PRO A 7 -16.87 -16.40 40.06
C PRO A 7 -17.68 -16.65 38.77
N VAL A 8 -18.81 -17.29 39.06
CA VAL A 8 -20.13 -17.28 38.39
C VAL A 8 -20.48 -15.94 37.75
N ARG A 9 -20.74 -15.97 36.43
CA ARG A 9 -21.45 -14.92 35.70
C ARG A 9 -22.84 -14.74 36.30
N ARG A 10 -23.04 -13.62 36.97
CA ARG A 10 -24.31 -13.22 37.57
C ARG A 10 -25.23 -12.74 36.45
N SER A 11 -26.17 -13.61 36.07
CA SER A 11 -27.28 -13.27 35.19
C SER A 11 -28.15 -12.22 35.89
N LEU A 12 -28.10 -10.97 35.43
CA LEU A 12 -29.07 -9.95 35.79
C LEU A 12 -29.85 -9.58 34.52
N LEU A 13 -31.00 -10.22 34.39
CA LEU A 13 -32.08 -9.80 33.51
C LEU A 13 -32.62 -8.47 34.04
N PHE A 14 -32.34 -7.38 33.34
CA PHE A 14 -33.10 -6.14 33.50
C PHE A 14 -34.13 -6.07 32.37
N PHE A 15 -35.36 -6.45 32.74
CA PHE A 15 -36.58 -6.03 32.08
C PHE A 15 -36.83 -4.56 32.42
N ALA A 16 -36.85 -3.66 31.43
CA ALA A 16 -37.82 -2.57 31.31
C ALA A 16 -37.51 -1.65 30.12
N GLY A 17 -38.49 -1.50 29.23
CA GLY A 17 -38.90 -0.17 28.74
C GLY A 17 -38.16 0.39 27.53
N SER A 18 -38.76 0.19 26.36
CA SER A 18 -38.45 0.80 25.07
C SER A 18 -38.16 2.31 25.11
N THR A 19 -37.23 2.68 24.23
CA THR A 19 -37.02 4.00 23.60
C THR A 19 -35.88 4.83 24.16
N VAL A 20 -34.65 4.36 23.91
CA VAL A 20 -33.55 5.24 23.52
C VAL A 20 -32.84 4.56 22.35
N LEU A 21 -33.16 4.98 21.12
CA LEU A 21 -32.30 4.71 19.97
C LEU A 21 -31.02 5.50 20.18
N ASN A 22 -30.08 4.92 20.92
CA ASN A 22 -28.68 5.25 20.74
C ASN A 22 -28.22 4.55 19.46
N CYS A 23 -27.97 5.33 18.42
CA CYS A 23 -27.02 4.93 17.39
C CYS A 23 -25.65 4.79 18.06
N VAL A 24 -25.40 3.61 18.64
CA VAL A 24 -24.05 3.13 18.83
C VAL A 24 -23.52 2.87 17.43
N TRP A 25 -22.64 3.75 16.99
CA TRP A 25 -21.73 3.47 15.89
C TRP A 25 -20.81 2.36 16.39
N GLU A 26 -21.24 1.12 16.19
CA GLU A 26 -20.39 -0.05 16.35
C GLU A 26 -19.45 -0.05 15.14
N GLY A 27 -18.46 0.83 15.21
CA GLY A 27 -17.24 0.73 14.43
C GLY A 27 -16.60 -0.60 14.79
N ARG A 28 -17.00 -1.63 14.06
CA ARG A 28 -16.20 -2.83 13.84
C ARG A 28 -14.95 -2.37 13.10
N GLY A 29 -14.07 -1.70 13.82
CA GLY A 29 -12.66 -1.68 13.49
C GLY A 29 -12.23 -3.12 13.59
N GLU A 30 -12.06 -3.75 12.44
CA GLU A 30 -11.31 -4.97 12.29
C GLU A 30 -9.93 -4.74 12.93
N ALA A 31 -9.84 -5.05 14.23
CA ALA A 31 -8.61 -5.56 14.78
C ALA A 31 -8.30 -6.78 13.93
N SER A 32 -7.46 -6.56 12.91
CA SER A 32 -6.92 -7.59 12.04
C SER A 32 -6.30 -8.63 12.96
N ALA A 33 -7.08 -9.68 13.20
CA ALA A 33 -6.65 -10.84 13.91
C ALA A 33 -5.34 -11.25 13.26
N GLY A 34 -4.27 -11.21 14.06
CA GLY A 34 -3.02 -11.84 13.71
C GLY A 34 -3.34 -13.27 13.32
N ARG A 35 -3.34 -13.52 12.01
CA ARG A 35 -3.19 -14.86 11.50
C ARG A 35 -1.79 -15.26 11.95
N GLU A 36 -1.72 -16.04 13.02
CA GLU A 36 -0.63 -16.98 13.22
C GLU A 36 -0.53 -17.82 11.94
N GLY A 37 0.34 -17.37 11.05
CA GLY A 37 0.69 -18.10 9.85
C GLY A 37 1.50 -19.32 10.27
N THR A 38 1.06 -20.49 9.81
CA THR A 38 1.85 -21.71 9.72
C THR A 38 3.30 -21.36 9.38
N GLY A 39 4.23 -21.73 10.26
CA GLY A 39 5.61 -21.28 10.25
C GLY A 39 6.38 -21.69 9.01
N VAL A 40 6.29 -20.88 7.96
CA VAL A 40 7.26 -20.89 6.87
C VAL A 40 8.48 -20.12 7.34
N SER A 41 9.55 -20.84 7.69
CA SER A 41 10.83 -20.23 8.04
C SER A 41 11.58 -19.89 6.76
N CYS A 42 11.43 -18.65 6.28
CA CYS A 42 12.30 -18.14 5.23
C CYS A 42 13.74 -18.10 5.78
N SER A 43 14.63 -18.94 5.25
CA SER A 43 16.04 -19.00 5.69
C SER A 43 16.80 -17.76 5.22
N GLY A 44 16.81 -16.72 6.06
CA GLY A 44 17.58 -15.49 5.85
C GLY A 44 18.41 -15.15 7.08
N GLU A 45 19.53 -14.46 6.87
CA GLU A 45 20.50 -14.14 7.92
C GLU A 45 20.26 -12.77 8.57
N MET A 46 19.19 -12.06 8.18
CA MET A 46 18.88 -10.76 8.75
C MET A 46 18.17 -10.93 10.10
N GLN A 47 18.59 -10.15 11.10
CA GLN A 47 18.03 -10.18 12.45
C GLN A 47 16.85 -9.21 12.57
N SER A 48 15.94 -9.48 13.51
CA SER A 48 14.83 -8.57 13.85
C SER A 48 15.38 -7.17 14.15
N PRO A 49 14.82 -6.07 13.62
CA PRO A 49 13.44 -5.87 13.11
C PRO A 49 13.23 -6.09 11.60
N VAL A 50 14.25 -6.53 10.86
CA VAL A 50 14.08 -6.81 9.42
C VAL A 50 13.48 -8.20 9.25
N GLU A 51 12.46 -8.30 8.41
CA GLU A 51 11.78 -9.55 8.11
C GLU A 51 12.44 -10.29 6.94
N ASN A 52 12.80 -11.56 7.14
CA ASN A 52 13.33 -12.37 6.05
C ASN A 52 12.17 -12.82 5.14
N LEU A 53 12.19 -12.40 3.88
CA LEU A 53 11.17 -12.68 2.88
C LEU A 53 11.56 -13.89 2.02
N CYS A 54 10.54 -14.59 1.54
CA CYS A 54 10.66 -15.69 0.57
C CYS A 54 9.42 -15.75 -0.33
N LEU A 55 9.40 -16.65 -1.31
CA LEU A 55 8.28 -16.83 -2.24
C LEU A 55 6.90 -16.89 -1.56
N GLU A 56 6.80 -17.69 -0.50
CA GLU A 56 5.53 -17.90 0.19
C GLU A 56 5.12 -16.69 1.05
N LYS A 57 6.09 -15.87 1.47
CA LYS A 57 5.91 -14.71 2.35
C LYS A 57 6.13 -13.38 1.62
N TRP A 58 5.82 -13.33 0.33
CA TRP A 58 6.04 -12.14 -0.48
C TRP A 58 4.89 -11.12 -0.35
N PRO A 59 5.16 -9.82 -0.08
CA PRO A 59 4.11 -8.82 -0.01
C PRO A 59 3.49 -8.54 -1.38
N SER A 60 2.16 -8.43 -1.43
CA SER A 60 1.46 -8.07 -2.65
C SER A 60 1.76 -6.63 -3.07
N VAL A 61 1.86 -6.40 -4.37
CA VAL A 61 2.12 -5.09 -5.00
C VAL A 61 1.07 -4.02 -4.63
N ARG A 62 -0.16 -4.47 -4.32
CA ARG A 62 -1.30 -3.63 -3.92
C ARG A 62 -1.53 -3.56 -2.40
N SER A 63 -0.56 -4.00 -1.60
CA SER A 63 -0.67 -3.89 -0.14
C SER A 63 -0.77 -2.43 0.29
N GLU A 64 -1.59 -2.16 1.31
CA GLU A 64 -1.68 -0.85 1.96
C GLU A 64 -0.37 -0.46 2.65
N LYS A 65 0.36 -1.47 3.14
CA LYS A 65 1.70 -1.30 3.71
C LYS A 65 2.74 -1.19 2.60
N LEU A 66 3.65 -0.23 2.76
CA LEU A 66 4.81 -0.06 1.90
C LEU A 66 5.98 -0.89 2.46
N TRP A 67 6.45 -1.83 1.67
CA TRP A 67 7.56 -2.72 1.99
C TRP A 67 8.85 -2.21 1.35
N ALA A 68 9.85 -1.90 2.15
CA ALA A 68 11.21 -1.73 1.69
C ALA A 68 11.87 -3.11 1.65
N VAL A 69 12.14 -3.63 0.45
CA VAL A 69 12.78 -4.94 0.27
C VAL A 69 14.21 -4.78 -0.21
N MET A 70 15.15 -5.32 0.56
CA MET A 70 16.55 -5.42 0.16
C MET A 70 16.85 -6.79 -0.46
N PHE A 71 17.32 -6.79 -1.69
CA PHE A 71 17.88 -7.94 -2.39
C PHE A 71 19.38 -8.00 -2.11
N TYR A 72 19.83 -9.06 -1.45
CA TYR A 72 21.23 -9.23 -1.06
C TYR A 72 21.73 -10.64 -1.33
N SER A 73 23.04 -10.80 -1.16
CA SER A 73 23.74 -12.09 -1.17
C SER A 73 24.68 -12.16 0.05
N PRO A 74 24.73 -13.29 0.78
CA PRO A 74 25.60 -13.45 1.95
C PRO A 74 27.10 -13.41 1.61
N ARG A 75 27.47 -13.68 0.35
CA ARG A 75 28.87 -13.67 -0.12
C ARG A 75 29.35 -12.33 -0.69
N CYS A 76 28.55 -11.26 -0.58
CA CYS A 76 28.89 -9.97 -1.17
C CYS A 76 29.42 -8.99 -0.12
N ASP A 77 30.67 -8.55 -0.27
CA ASP A 77 31.31 -7.60 0.66
C ASP A 77 30.56 -6.25 0.73
N HIS A 78 30.06 -5.74 -0.40
CA HIS A 78 29.25 -4.51 -0.43
C HIS A 78 27.90 -4.64 0.28
N CYS A 79 27.35 -5.86 0.38
CA CYS A 79 26.13 -6.09 1.15
C CYS A 79 26.41 -6.06 2.66
N GLN A 80 27.58 -6.54 3.10
CA GLN A 80 27.96 -6.58 4.51
C GLN A 80 28.14 -5.17 5.09
N THR A 81 28.66 -4.23 4.30
CA THR A 81 28.80 -2.83 4.74
C THR A 81 27.46 -2.11 4.85
N LEU A 82 26.48 -2.47 4.01
CA LEU A 82 25.13 -1.90 4.03
C LEU A 82 24.24 -2.52 5.12
N LYS A 83 24.46 -3.78 5.49
CA LYS A 83 23.70 -4.54 6.51
C LYS A 83 23.46 -3.73 7.81
N PRO A 84 24.47 -3.15 8.48
CA PRO A 84 24.25 -2.41 9.72
C PRO A 84 23.43 -1.13 9.52
N LYS A 85 23.63 -0.40 8.42
CA LYS A 85 22.86 0.81 8.09
C LYS A 85 21.40 0.48 7.81
N TYR A 86 21.15 -0.62 7.11
CA TYR A 86 19.80 -1.08 6.84
C TYR A 86 19.07 -1.57 8.09
N MET A 87 19.78 -2.23 9.01
CA MET A 87 19.22 -2.59 10.31
C MET A 87 18.86 -1.35 11.14
N GLN A 88 19.66 -0.29 11.07
CA GLN A 88 19.34 0.98 11.72
C GLN A 88 18.07 1.60 11.12
N LEU A 89 17.97 1.68 9.79
CA LEU A 89 16.75 2.11 9.10
C LEU A 89 15.53 1.32 9.59
N ALA A 90 15.65 0.00 9.67
CA ALA A 90 14.57 -0.89 10.09
C ALA A 90 14.14 -0.68 11.55
N ARG A 91 15.04 -0.22 12.43
CA ARG A 91 14.70 0.16 13.81
C ARG A 91 13.88 1.44 13.83
N GLU A 92 14.25 2.42 13.01
CA GLU A 92 13.61 3.73 12.98
C GLU A 92 12.20 3.68 12.37
N VAL A 93 11.98 2.80 11.39
CA VAL A 93 10.64 2.63 10.78
C VAL A 93 9.78 1.57 11.48
N LYS A 94 10.29 0.90 12.53
CA LYS A 94 9.53 -0.13 13.26
C LYS A 94 8.27 0.45 13.93
N ASP A 95 8.30 1.73 14.28
CA ASP A 95 7.19 2.42 14.93
C ASP A 95 6.08 2.82 13.96
N ASP A 96 6.35 2.82 12.65
CA ASP A 96 5.39 3.16 11.60
C ASP A 96 4.59 1.90 11.15
N PRO A 97 3.28 1.82 11.36
CA PRO A 97 2.49 0.64 10.97
C PRO A 97 2.25 0.52 9.46
N GLU A 98 2.45 1.61 8.72
CA GLU A 98 2.33 1.68 7.25
C GLU A 98 3.62 1.25 6.52
N LEU A 99 4.75 1.15 7.24
CA LEU A 99 6.05 0.80 6.67
C LEU A 99 6.50 -0.56 7.20
N ALA A 100 7.05 -1.38 6.32
CA ALA A 100 7.67 -2.64 6.68
C ALA A 100 9.01 -2.78 5.97
N VAL A 101 9.97 -3.43 6.64
CA VAL A 101 11.32 -3.65 6.08
C VAL A 101 11.58 -5.13 6.00
N GLY A 102 11.92 -5.58 4.79
CA GLY A 102 12.21 -6.97 4.50
C GLY A 102 13.51 -7.14 3.75
N ALA A 103 14.12 -8.31 3.91
CA ALA A 103 15.31 -8.69 3.16
C ALA A 103 15.12 -10.06 2.53
N ILE A 104 15.65 -10.23 1.32
CA ILE A 104 15.59 -11.48 0.58
C ILE A 104 16.98 -11.87 0.10
N ASP A 105 17.35 -13.12 0.38
CA ASP A 105 18.58 -13.72 -0.10
C ASP A 105 18.32 -14.33 -1.49
N CYS A 106 18.91 -13.73 -2.52
CA CYS A 106 18.79 -14.19 -3.90
C CYS A 106 19.67 -15.41 -4.22
N THR A 107 20.55 -15.83 -3.31
CA THR A 107 21.37 -17.03 -3.51
C THR A 107 20.59 -18.32 -3.27
N GLN A 108 19.49 -18.25 -2.52
CA GLN A 108 18.62 -19.40 -2.29
C GLN A 108 17.82 -19.75 -3.55
N PRO A 109 17.77 -21.03 -3.96
CA PRO A 109 17.03 -21.45 -5.16
C PRO A 109 15.54 -21.12 -5.08
N ALA A 110 14.96 -21.16 -3.88
CA ALA A 110 13.58 -20.75 -3.66
C ALA A 110 13.34 -19.27 -4.00
N ASN A 111 14.29 -18.39 -3.75
CA ASN A 111 14.08 -16.94 -3.91
C ASN A 111 14.50 -16.40 -5.29
N GLN A 112 15.25 -17.19 -6.07
CA GLN A 112 15.76 -16.78 -7.38
C GLN A 112 14.65 -16.29 -8.33
N GLY A 113 13.47 -16.91 -8.30
CA GLY A 113 12.33 -16.50 -9.13
C GLY A 113 11.88 -15.05 -8.87
N ILE A 114 11.92 -14.60 -7.61
CA ILE A 114 11.58 -13.21 -7.25
C ILE A 114 12.66 -12.27 -7.81
N CYS A 115 13.93 -12.60 -7.60
CA CYS A 115 15.05 -11.74 -8.00
C CYS A 115 15.10 -11.56 -9.54
N ILE A 116 14.75 -12.59 -10.30
CA ILE A 116 14.63 -12.53 -11.76
C ILE A 116 13.42 -11.66 -12.16
N THR A 117 12.26 -11.88 -11.53
CA THR A 117 11.03 -11.11 -11.81
C THR A 117 11.21 -9.61 -11.55
N HIS A 118 11.97 -9.27 -10.51
CA HIS A 118 12.32 -7.90 -10.15
C HIS A 118 13.53 -7.34 -10.90
N GLN A 119 14.10 -8.09 -11.86
CA GLN A 119 15.20 -7.65 -12.72
C GLN A 119 16.41 -7.13 -11.91
N ILE A 120 16.81 -7.88 -10.89
CA ILE A 120 17.96 -7.51 -10.06
C ILE A 120 19.26 -7.84 -10.79
N GLU A 121 19.91 -6.80 -11.31
CA GLU A 121 21.17 -6.91 -12.07
C GLU A 121 22.41 -6.99 -11.17
N GLY A 122 22.32 -6.53 -9.92
CA GLY A 122 23.45 -6.46 -9.00
C GLY A 122 23.03 -6.29 -7.55
N TYR A 123 23.95 -6.61 -6.64
CA TYR A 123 23.75 -6.53 -5.20
C TYR A 123 24.68 -5.46 -4.60
N PRO A 124 24.26 -4.75 -3.54
CA PRO A 124 22.91 -4.73 -2.96
C PRO A 124 21.94 -3.85 -3.77
N THR A 125 20.69 -4.28 -3.90
CA THR A 125 19.63 -3.48 -4.53
C THR A 125 18.41 -3.39 -3.61
N ILE A 126 17.84 -2.20 -3.44
CA ILE A 126 16.65 -1.96 -2.61
C ILE A 126 15.47 -1.58 -3.51
N HIS A 127 14.30 -2.16 -3.26
CA HIS A 127 13.05 -1.80 -3.92
C HIS A 127 11.97 -1.48 -2.91
N ALA A 128 11.11 -0.53 -3.23
CA ALA A 128 9.86 -0.29 -2.50
C ALA A 128 8.73 -1.04 -3.22
N VAL A 129 8.02 -1.89 -2.49
CA VAL A 129 6.90 -2.71 -2.96
C VAL A 129 5.68 -2.34 -2.12
N GLY A 130 4.60 -1.91 -2.76
CA GLY A 130 3.38 -1.48 -2.06
C GLY A 130 2.83 -0.20 -2.66
N GLY A 131 1.50 -0.06 -2.67
CA GLY A 131 0.83 1.10 -3.27
C GLY A 131 0.97 1.23 -4.80
N GLY A 132 1.33 0.16 -5.51
CA GLY A 132 1.47 0.18 -6.97
C GLY A 132 2.80 -0.40 -7.46
N LYS A 133 3.33 0.12 -8.57
CA LYS A 133 4.52 -0.43 -9.23
C LYS A 133 5.75 -0.40 -8.31
N PRO A 134 6.58 -1.46 -8.29
CA PRO A 134 7.79 -1.47 -7.49
C PRO A 134 8.75 -0.36 -7.96
N VAL A 135 9.31 0.38 -7.01
CA VAL A 135 10.24 1.48 -7.30
C VAL A 135 11.65 1.10 -6.82
N LYS A 136 12.62 1.11 -7.73
CA LYS A 136 14.03 0.87 -7.41
C LYS A 136 14.63 2.08 -6.69
N TYR A 137 15.39 1.84 -5.64
CA TYR A 137 16.21 2.85 -4.99
C TYR A 137 17.53 3.05 -5.75
N THR A 138 17.87 4.29 -6.06
CA THR A 138 19.11 4.67 -6.76
C THR A 138 19.94 5.69 -5.97
N GLY A 139 19.65 5.87 -4.69
CA GLY A 139 20.35 6.80 -3.81
C GLY A 139 21.59 6.19 -3.15
N THR A 140 22.19 6.94 -2.23
CA THR A 140 23.36 6.50 -1.47
C THR A 140 22.98 5.50 -0.38
N ALA A 141 23.95 4.71 0.07
CA ALA A 141 23.79 3.72 1.13
C ALA A 141 23.60 4.32 2.54
N GLU A 142 23.16 5.58 2.66
CA GLU A 142 23.00 6.27 3.94
C GLU A 142 21.59 6.12 4.51
N THR A 143 21.50 6.03 5.84
CA THR A 143 20.23 5.86 6.58
C THR A 143 19.24 6.98 6.29
N ASP A 144 19.70 8.22 6.36
CA ASP A 144 18.87 9.42 6.20
C ASP A 144 18.27 9.53 4.80
N GLU A 145 19.06 9.19 3.78
CA GLU A 145 18.64 9.24 2.38
C GLU A 145 17.63 8.13 2.06
N MET A 146 17.80 6.95 2.65
CA MET A 146 16.82 5.87 2.53
C MET A 146 15.48 6.25 3.18
N GLN A 147 15.49 6.90 4.34
CA GLN A 147 14.27 7.36 5.00
C GLN A 147 13.52 8.42 4.17
N LYS A 148 14.24 9.47 3.75
CA LYS A 148 13.65 10.52 2.90
C LYS A 148 13.02 9.92 1.64
N TRP A 149 13.69 8.92 1.05
CA TRP A 149 13.15 8.21 -0.10
C TRP A 149 11.88 7.41 0.23
N LEU A 150 11.83 6.67 1.34
CA LEU A 150 10.62 5.96 1.76
C LEU A 150 9.44 6.92 1.96
N GLN A 151 9.69 8.06 2.59
CA GLN A 151 8.68 9.10 2.79
C GLN A 151 8.18 9.67 1.44
N LYS A 152 9.10 9.88 0.48
CA LYS A 152 8.75 10.33 -0.87
C LYS A 152 7.90 9.30 -1.62
N VAL A 153 8.25 8.01 -1.55
CA VAL A 153 7.48 6.94 -2.18
C VAL A 153 6.11 6.78 -1.53
N ARG A 154 6.02 6.88 -0.19
CA ARG A 154 4.75 6.88 0.53
C ARG A 154 3.81 7.99 0.05
N ASN A 155 4.34 9.20 -0.13
CA ASN A 155 3.54 10.33 -0.59
C ASN A 155 3.10 10.18 -2.05
N SER A 156 3.90 9.54 -2.91
CA SER A 156 3.52 9.32 -4.31
C SER A 156 2.44 8.25 -4.47
N THR A 157 2.45 7.19 -3.65
CA THR A 157 1.44 6.13 -3.69
C THR A 157 0.07 6.60 -3.19
N LYS A 158 0.03 7.42 -2.12
CA LYS A 158 -1.23 7.99 -1.58
C LYS A 158 -1.95 8.92 -2.57
N SER A 159 -1.21 9.60 -3.46
CA SER A 159 -1.81 10.46 -4.50
C SER A 159 -2.59 9.67 -5.55
N THR A 160 -2.25 8.39 -5.76
CA THR A 160 -2.89 7.54 -6.78
C THR A 160 -4.11 6.79 -6.25
N SER A 161 -4.24 6.63 -4.92
CA SER A 161 -5.42 5.98 -4.28
C SER A 161 -6.52 6.96 -3.87
N GLY A 162 -6.32 8.28 -4.04
CA GLY A 162 -7.31 9.33 -3.85
C GLY A 162 -8.25 9.55 -5.05
N GLY A 163 -8.49 8.53 -5.86
CA GLY A 163 -9.47 8.54 -6.94
C GLY A 163 -10.84 8.10 -6.43
N SER A 164 -11.51 8.98 -5.69
CA SER A 164 -12.96 8.93 -5.57
C SER A 164 -13.56 9.02 -6.98
N ALA A 165 -13.80 7.87 -7.61
CA ALA A 165 -15.01 7.76 -8.41
C ALA A 165 -16.17 7.76 -7.41
N ARG A 166 -16.53 8.95 -6.93
CA ARG A 166 -17.95 9.26 -6.87
C ARG A 166 -18.44 8.95 -8.28
N CYS A 167 -19.19 7.86 -8.43
CA CYS A 167 -20.06 7.74 -9.59
C CYS A 167 -20.80 9.07 -9.68
N PRO A 168 -20.73 9.80 -10.81
CA PRO A 168 -21.63 10.91 -10.99
C PRO A 168 -23.05 10.36 -10.82
N PRO A 169 -23.88 10.90 -9.90
CA PRO A 169 -25.29 10.54 -9.90
C PRO A 169 -25.87 11.04 -11.21
N GLY A 170 -26.22 10.11 -12.10
CA GLY A 170 -26.98 10.41 -13.32
C GLY A 170 -26.25 10.13 -14.63
N LEU A 171 -25.95 8.86 -14.90
CA LEU A 171 -25.95 8.37 -16.29
C LEU A 171 -27.17 7.44 -16.53
N PHE A 172 -28.31 7.87 -16.01
CA PHE A 172 -29.63 7.49 -16.49
C PHE A 172 -30.48 8.77 -16.40
N GLY A 173 -30.50 9.55 -17.48
CA GLY A 173 -31.19 10.84 -17.50
C GLY A 173 -30.72 11.76 -18.61
N SER A 174 -31.32 11.55 -19.78
CA SER A 174 -31.36 12.46 -20.93
C SER A 174 -31.48 13.96 -20.59
N ARG A 175 -30.91 14.79 -21.48
CA ARG A 175 -31.40 16.11 -21.96
C ARG A 175 -30.58 17.35 -21.53
N GLY A 176 -29.64 17.71 -22.41
CA GLY A 176 -29.29 19.06 -22.91
C GLY A 176 -29.07 20.24 -21.97
N GLU A 177 -27.86 20.83 -22.02
CA GLU A 177 -27.66 22.28 -22.02
C GLU A 177 -26.24 22.60 -22.56
N GLU A 178 -26.15 23.11 -23.79
CA GLU A 178 -24.93 23.69 -24.37
C GLU A 178 -25.05 25.22 -24.40
N THR A 179 -24.33 25.90 -23.51
CA THR A 179 -24.04 27.34 -23.56
C THR A 179 -22.73 27.55 -22.78
N GLU A 180 -21.74 28.36 -23.12
CA GLU A 180 -21.57 29.37 -24.15
C GLU A 180 -20.04 29.70 -24.16
N LEU A 181 -19.25 29.14 -25.09
CA LEU A 181 -17.89 29.65 -25.35
C LEU A 181 -17.50 29.49 -26.82
N SER A 182 -18.49 29.67 -27.71
CA SER A 182 -18.27 29.74 -29.16
C SER A 182 -19.30 30.68 -29.80
N ARG A 183 -19.48 31.87 -29.21
CA ARG A 183 -20.18 33.00 -29.85
C ARG A 183 -19.21 34.16 -30.03
N SER A 184 -18.38 34.09 -31.07
CA SER A 184 -17.80 35.31 -31.64
C SER A 184 -17.66 35.28 -33.18
N ALA A 185 -18.38 34.39 -33.86
CA ALA A 185 -18.40 34.38 -35.33
C ALA A 185 -19.83 34.27 -35.86
N ARG A 186 -20.62 35.34 -35.65
CA ARG A 186 -21.78 35.62 -36.50
C ARG A 186 -22.00 37.13 -36.56
N ARG A 187 -21.61 37.72 -37.69
CA ARG A 187 -22.09 38.96 -38.34
C ARG A 187 -21.22 39.04 -39.61
N THR A 188 -21.70 38.59 -40.76
CA THR A 188 -22.55 39.41 -41.63
C THR A 188 -23.55 38.56 -42.44
N SER A 189 -24.81 38.96 -42.36
CA SER A 189 -25.92 38.65 -43.28
C SER A 189 -25.87 39.58 -44.51
N PRO A 190 -26.88 39.65 -45.41
CA PRO A 190 -27.56 38.62 -46.22
C PRO A 190 -27.69 39.04 -47.72
N THR A 191 -27.98 38.12 -48.64
CA THR A 191 -28.67 38.36 -49.94
C THR A 191 -29.19 37.00 -50.45
N ARG A 192 -30.50 36.69 -50.45
CA ARG A 192 -31.53 36.97 -51.49
C ARG A 192 -30.92 36.77 -52.90
N SER A 193 -31.35 35.83 -53.76
CA SER A 193 -32.69 35.66 -54.37
C SER A 193 -32.70 34.36 -55.25
N PRO A 194 -33.67 34.07 -56.15
CA PRO A 194 -34.51 32.85 -56.07
C PRO A 194 -34.47 31.94 -57.33
N SER A 195 -35.15 30.78 -57.20
CA SER A 195 -35.92 29.99 -58.19
C SER A 195 -35.65 30.13 -59.70
N ILE A 196 -35.48 29.00 -60.43
CA ILE A 196 -36.22 28.64 -61.67
C ILE A 196 -36.23 27.09 -61.83
N PRO A 197 -37.37 26.44 -62.19
CA PRO A 197 -37.44 25.03 -62.56
C PRO A 197 -37.29 24.83 -64.10
N GLY A 198 -36.81 23.66 -64.50
CA GLY A 198 -36.78 23.18 -65.89
C GLY A 198 -36.70 21.67 -65.92
#